data_AF-A0A7G9P3C9-F1
#
_entry.id   AF-A0A7G9P3C9-F1
#
_cell.length_a   1.000
_cell.length_b   1.000
_cell.length_c   1.000
_cell.angle_alpha   90.00
_cell.angle_beta   90.00
_cell.angle_gamma   90.00
#
_symmetry.space_group_name_H-M   'P 1'
#
loop_
_entity.id
_entity.type
_entity.pdbx_description
1 polymer ?
#
loop_
_entity_poly.entity_id
_entity_poly.type
_entity_poly.pdbx_seq_one_letter_code
_entity_poly.pdbx_strand_id
1 'polypeptide(L)'
;MSKQICILFAMVGLLPSAPALAESAAATFNRMFADKIHDVGSTFSDTSDDLALAQEMVQAVAKHADEPELVAILCDRAYKLASQDPAGADTAIEALNMLAVVTPSRELEARRNIVDLRSTQYTASRGAEKARVAERLIDETIALGEALEQTNDYNTALLTYRRAGSVALATRSSRVKLIQAGIKAAADRQSRFNLMQKLLKRAEQNPDDAAMATQIARMYLFDFDDPASAAPFAAKSDDEAIRNNVALMQQPIKSLDAEQARTLGAWYQGKGFLSDPAMRGALHLRAHAFYRRAYDAAEDQDALQRQVLASLDTLSLSLQEVGITPPATPMLAVADAPQQPVPVKPAPAQPKPQPQPKTPVTVVADTSPNDPPRSELLRRPVDDPTQPRRGRPTFFGIPAD
;
A
#
# COMPACT_ATOMS: atom_id res chain seq x y z
N MET A 1 33.66 -27.55 -31.53
CA MET A 1 32.30 -27.82 -32.04
C MET A 1 31.34 -26.89 -31.30
N SER A 2 31.06 -25.73 -31.90
CA SER A 2 30.27 -24.63 -31.32
C SER A 2 28.77 -24.88 -31.47
N LYS A 3 28.02 -24.79 -30.38
CA LYS A 3 26.55 -24.91 -30.39
C LYS A 3 25.89 -23.55 -30.19
N GLN A 4 25.21 -23.13 -31.26
CA GLN A 4 23.92 -22.44 -31.33
C GLN A 4 23.53 -21.51 -30.16
N ILE A 5 23.63 -20.22 -30.45
CA ILE A 5 22.98 -19.11 -29.75
C ILE A 5 21.49 -19.16 -30.12
N CYS A 6 20.63 -19.53 -29.17
CA CYS A 6 19.18 -19.36 -29.29
C CYS A 6 18.83 -17.88 -29.14
N ILE A 7 18.47 -17.27 -30.27
CA ILE A 7 17.90 -15.91 -30.33
C ILE A 7 16.49 -15.97 -29.75
N LEU A 8 16.28 -15.35 -28.59
CA LEU A 8 14.96 -15.14 -28.01
C LEU A 8 14.23 -14.08 -28.84
N PHE A 9 13.13 -14.47 -29.48
CA PHE A 9 12.22 -13.59 -30.19
C PHE A 9 11.46 -12.75 -29.15
N ALA A 10 11.94 -11.52 -28.89
CA ALA A 10 11.14 -10.53 -28.20
C ALA A 10 10.00 -10.09 -29.13
N MET A 11 8.78 -10.57 -28.88
CA MET A 11 7.58 -9.91 -29.39
C MET A 11 7.48 -8.53 -28.73
N VAL A 12 8.18 -7.56 -29.32
CA VAL A 12 7.92 -6.14 -29.10
C VAL A 12 6.56 -5.88 -29.75
N GLY A 13 5.50 -5.96 -28.95
CA GLY A 13 4.21 -5.42 -29.33
C GLY A 13 4.41 -3.94 -29.63
N LEU A 14 4.25 -3.57 -30.90
CA LEU A 14 4.18 -2.20 -31.36
C LEU A 14 2.94 -1.58 -30.70
N LEU A 15 3.09 -1.02 -29.50
CA LEU A 15 2.11 -0.07 -28.98
C LEU A 15 2.09 1.10 -29.99
N PRO A 16 0.92 1.49 -30.52
CA PRO A 16 0.84 2.67 -31.36
C PRO A 16 1.40 3.84 -30.55
N SER A 17 2.46 4.47 -31.07
CA SER A 17 3.07 5.62 -30.46
C SER A 17 1.99 6.65 -30.13
N ALA A 18 2.01 7.20 -28.91
CA ALA A 18 1.04 8.16 -28.38
C ALA A 18 1.39 9.67 -28.61
N PRO A 19 2.25 10.11 -29.56
CA PRO A 19 2.71 11.50 -29.58
C PRO A 19 1.60 12.49 -29.97
N ALA A 20 0.55 12.05 -30.69
CA ALA A 20 -0.51 12.93 -31.16
C ALA A 20 -1.42 13.48 -30.05
N LEU A 21 -1.60 12.74 -28.94
CA LEU A 21 -2.41 13.18 -27.81
C LEU A 21 -1.63 14.17 -26.92
N ALA A 22 -0.35 13.89 -26.67
CA ALA A 22 0.50 14.75 -25.84
C ALA A 22 0.68 16.17 -26.42
N GLU A 23 0.78 16.30 -27.75
CA GLU A 23 0.86 17.59 -28.43
C GLU A 23 -0.43 18.42 -28.23
N SER A 24 -1.58 17.74 -28.17
CA SER A 24 -2.88 18.39 -27.95
C SER A 24 -3.05 18.90 -26.51
N ALA A 25 -2.54 18.15 -25.51
CA ALA A 25 -2.60 18.55 -24.11
C ALA A 25 -1.72 19.79 -23.84
N ALA A 26 -0.50 19.83 -24.37
CA ALA A 26 0.39 20.98 -24.23
C ALA A 26 -0.16 22.24 -24.92
N ALA A 27 -0.75 22.09 -26.12
CA ALA A 27 -1.39 23.20 -26.82
C ALA A 27 -2.59 23.75 -26.04
N THR A 28 -3.39 22.87 -25.43
CA THR A 28 -4.54 23.25 -24.60
C THR A 28 -4.09 23.98 -23.34
N PHE A 29 -3.09 23.45 -22.64
CA PHE A 29 -2.48 24.11 -21.48
C PHE A 29 -1.98 25.52 -21.82
N ASN A 30 -1.21 25.66 -22.90
CA ASN A 30 -0.66 26.95 -23.31
C ASN A 30 -1.77 27.96 -23.63
N ARG A 31 -2.85 27.53 -24.30
CA ARG A 31 -3.99 28.41 -24.59
C ARG A 31 -4.67 28.93 -23.32
N MET A 32 -4.70 28.12 -22.25
CA MET A 32 -5.37 28.49 -21.00
C MET A 32 -4.48 29.35 -20.09
N PHE A 33 -3.18 29.06 -20.02
CA PHE A 33 -2.32 29.57 -18.95
C PHE A 33 -1.02 30.24 -19.40
N ALA A 34 -0.64 30.23 -20.69
CA ALA A 34 0.65 30.80 -21.11
C ALA A 34 0.77 32.28 -20.77
N ASP A 35 -0.25 33.09 -21.08
CA ASP A 35 -0.26 34.52 -20.79
C ASP A 35 -0.21 34.79 -19.28
N LYS A 36 -0.99 34.03 -18.50
CA LYS A 36 -0.99 34.14 -17.03
C LYS A 36 0.37 33.80 -16.42
N ILE A 37 1.03 32.74 -16.89
CA ILE A 37 2.37 32.36 -16.42
C ILE A 37 3.39 33.45 -16.77
N HIS A 38 3.28 34.04 -17.96
CA HIS A 38 4.14 35.16 -18.37
C HIS A 38 3.94 36.40 -17.48
N ASP A 39 2.68 36.74 -17.19
CA ASP A 39 2.32 37.89 -16.36
C ASP A 39 2.85 37.73 -14.93
N VAL A 40 2.62 36.57 -14.30
CA VAL A 40 3.12 36.29 -12.95
C VAL A 40 4.66 36.20 -12.92
N GLY A 41 5.29 35.63 -13.96
CA GLY A 41 6.75 35.61 -14.07
C GLY A 41 7.39 37.00 -14.17
N SER A 42 6.60 38.03 -14.50
CA SER A 42 7.06 39.42 -14.58
C SER A 42 7.00 40.17 -13.24
N THR A 43 6.21 39.68 -12.27
CA THR A 43 6.05 40.26 -10.93
C THR A 43 7.00 39.63 -9.92
N PHE A 44 8.32 39.83 -10.11
CA PHE A 44 9.41 39.17 -9.37
C PHE A 44 9.36 39.26 -7.82
N SER A 45 8.55 40.15 -7.24
CA SER A 45 8.50 40.38 -5.79
C SER A 45 7.28 39.79 -5.06
N ASP A 46 6.25 39.33 -5.77
CA ASP A 46 4.98 38.91 -5.14
C ASP A 46 4.62 37.46 -5.48
N THR A 47 4.80 36.57 -4.50
CA THR A 47 4.45 35.15 -4.60
C THR A 47 2.94 34.89 -4.46
N SER A 48 2.15 35.91 -4.14
CA SER A 48 0.69 35.79 -4.05
C SER A 48 0.06 35.47 -5.41
N ASP A 49 0.59 36.07 -6.49
CA ASP A 49 0.11 35.84 -7.84
C ASP A 49 0.43 34.40 -8.32
N ASP A 50 1.63 33.90 -8.00
CA ASP A 50 2.03 32.50 -8.24
C ASP A 50 1.07 31.53 -7.56
N LEU A 51 0.74 31.79 -6.29
CA LEU A 51 -0.15 30.96 -5.51
C LEU A 51 -1.59 30.97 -6.05
N ALA A 52 -2.11 32.15 -6.41
CA ALA A 52 -3.43 32.27 -6.99
C ALA A 52 -3.53 31.51 -8.33
N LEU A 53 -2.51 31.64 -9.18
CA LEU A 53 -2.44 30.91 -10.45
C LEU A 53 -2.33 29.40 -10.24
N ALA A 54 -1.52 28.95 -9.28
CA ALA A 54 -1.41 27.54 -8.94
C ALA A 54 -2.75 26.94 -8.45
N GLN A 55 -3.49 27.68 -7.61
CA GLN A 55 -4.83 27.28 -7.16
C GLN A 55 -5.82 27.20 -8.33
N GLU A 56 -5.76 28.15 -9.27
CA GLU A 56 -6.58 28.11 -10.48
C GLU A 56 -6.29 26.84 -11.31
N MET A 57 -5.01 26.48 -11.47
CA MET A 57 -4.61 25.26 -12.17
C MET A 57 -5.13 23.99 -11.48
N VAL A 58 -5.04 23.91 -10.14
CA VAL A 58 -5.59 22.78 -9.36
C VAL A 58 -7.10 22.69 -9.52
N GLN A 59 -7.82 23.81 -9.48
CA GLN A 59 -9.27 23.83 -9.71
C GLN A 59 -9.65 23.42 -11.15
N ALA A 60 -8.80 23.72 -12.13
CA ALA A 60 -9.02 23.32 -13.52
C ALA A 60 -8.92 21.79 -13.71
N VAL A 61 -8.15 21.08 -12.88
CA VAL A 61 -8.03 19.60 -12.94
C VAL A 61 -9.40 18.92 -12.90
N ALA A 62 -10.31 19.37 -12.04
CA ALA A 62 -11.65 18.79 -11.92
C ALA A 62 -12.48 18.91 -13.21
N LYS A 63 -12.21 19.93 -14.04
CA LYS A 63 -12.91 20.15 -15.32
C LYS A 63 -12.34 19.32 -16.47
N HIS A 64 -11.13 18.78 -16.28
CA HIS A 64 -10.38 18.03 -17.30
C HIS A 64 -10.01 16.63 -16.79
N ALA A 65 -10.81 16.04 -15.89
CA ALA A 65 -10.51 14.74 -15.28
C ALA A 65 -10.37 13.59 -16.31
N ASP A 66 -11.01 13.73 -17.48
CA ASP A 66 -10.95 12.77 -18.58
C ASP A 66 -9.72 12.96 -19.50
N GLU A 67 -8.88 13.98 -19.25
CA GLU A 67 -7.68 14.32 -20.03
C GLU A 67 -6.41 14.15 -19.16
N PRO A 68 -5.96 12.90 -18.87
CA PRO A 68 -4.92 12.64 -17.88
C PRO A 68 -3.57 13.32 -18.20
N GLU A 69 -3.27 13.51 -19.48
CA GLU A 69 -2.04 14.20 -19.94
C GLU A 69 -2.09 15.70 -19.62
N LEU A 70 -3.24 16.36 -19.84
CA LEU A 70 -3.43 17.76 -19.48
C LEU A 70 -3.43 17.93 -17.95
N VAL A 71 -4.09 17.04 -17.22
CA VAL A 71 -4.07 17.03 -15.75
C VAL A 71 -2.64 16.93 -15.22
N ALA A 72 -1.83 16.02 -15.76
CA ALA A 72 -0.43 15.88 -15.36
C ALA A 72 0.37 17.19 -15.56
N ILE A 73 0.15 17.90 -16.68
CA ILE A 73 0.78 19.20 -16.94
C ILE A 73 0.30 20.26 -15.94
N LEU A 74 -1.01 20.35 -15.70
CA LEU A 74 -1.61 21.30 -14.74
C LEU A 74 -1.04 21.08 -13.33
N CYS A 75 -1.01 19.84 -12.87
CA CYS A 75 -0.50 19.49 -11.55
C CYS A 75 1.00 19.77 -11.41
N ASP A 76 1.83 19.42 -12.40
CA ASP A 76 3.28 19.67 -12.37
C ASP A 76 3.59 21.17 -12.30
N ARG A 77 2.83 21.99 -13.04
CA ARG A 77 2.98 23.45 -13.06
C ARG A 77 2.46 24.12 -11.79
N ALA A 78 1.29 23.70 -11.29
CA ALA A 78 0.75 24.16 -10.02
C ALA A 78 1.71 23.86 -8.86
N TYR A 79 2.28 22.65 -8.81
CA TYR A 79 3.31 22.30 -7.84
C TYR A 79 4.51 23.25 -7.89
N LYS A 80 5.08 23.49 -9.08
CA LYS A 80 6.26 24.35 -9.23
C LYS A 80 6.02 25.79 -8.76
N LEU A 81 4.87 26.36 -9.10
CA LEU A 81 4.47 27.71 -8.67
C LEU A 81 4.21 27.75 -7.16
N ALA A 82 3.34 26.88 -6.65
CA ALA A 82 2.95 26.89 -5.24
C ALA A 82 4.08 26.49 -4.27
N SER A 83 5.08 25.72 -4.73
CA SER A 83 6.21 25.30 -3.89
C SER A 83 7.21 26.42 -3.56
N GLN A 84 7.14 27.57 -4.24
CA GLN A 84 8.04 28.71 -3.97
C GLN A 84 7.69 29.44 -2.67
N ASP A 85 6.43 29.37 -2.23
CA ASP A 85 5.95 30.05 -1.03
C ASP A 85 5.54 29.03 0.05
N PRO A 86 5.99 29.16 1.31
CA PRO A 86 5.51 28.35 2.42
C PRO A 86 3.97 28.28 2.56
N ALA A 87 3.26 29.36 2.22
CA ALA A 87 1.79 29.41 2.22
C ALA A 87 1.17 28.55 1.10
N GLY A 88 1.90 28.29 0.02
CA GLY A 88 1.46 27.46 -1.11
C GLY A 88 1.67 25.96 -0.91
N ALA A 89 2.28 25.53 0.19
CA ALA A 89 2.61 24.12 0.42
C ALA A 89 1.38 23.18 0.36
N ASP A 90 0.21 23.59 0.85
CA ASP A 90 -0.99 22.74 0.77
C ASP A 90 -1.52 22.59 -0.67
N THR A 91 -1.52 23.68 -1.47
CA THR A 91 -1.84 23.64 -2.91
C THR A 91 -0.86 22.75 -3.68
N ALA A 92 0.44 22.87 -3.36
CA ALA A 92 1.49 22.05 -3.96
C ALA A 92 1.30 20.56 -3.65
N ILE A 93 0.93 20.21 -2.42
CA ILE A 93 0.65 18.82 -2.00
C ILE A 93 -0.61 18.28 -2.69
N GLU A 94 -1.66 19.08 -2.83
CA GLU A 94 -2.86 18.70 -3.57
C GLU A 94 -2.53 18.37 -5.04
N ALA A 95 -1.76 19.24 -5.70
CA ALA A 95 -1.30 19.01 -7.07
C ALA A 95 -0.47 17.71 -7.19
N LEU A 96 0.44 17.45 -6.25
CA LEU A 96 1.26 16.23 -6.24
C LEU A 96 0.44 14.96 -6.01
N ASN A 97 -0.59 15.01 -5.14
CA ASN A 97 -1.50 13.89 -4.93
C ASN A 97 -2.28 13.55 -6.21
N MET A 98 -2.78 14.57 -6.91
CA MET A 98 -3.44 14.38 -8.20
C MET A 98 -2.46 13.81 -9.25
N LEU A 99 -1.24 14.34 -9.32
CA LEU A 99 -0.19 13.86 -10.22
C LEU A 99 0.15 12.37 -9.99
N ALA A 100 0.24 11.94 -8.73
CA ALA A 100 0.50 10.55 -8.38
C ALA A 100 -0.60 9.59 -8.88
N VAL A 101 -1.85 10.05 -8.86
CA VAL A 101 -3.00 9.27 -9.35
C VAL A 101 -3.01 9.18 -10.88
N VAL A 102 -2.82 10.29 -11.58
CA VAL A 102 -2.90 10.30 -13.06
C VAL A 102 -1.64 9.76 -13.74
N THR A 103 -0.50 9.79 -13.05
CA THR A 103 0.78 9.29 -13.58
C THR A 103 1.44 8.36 -12.56
N PRO A 104 1.02 7.07 -12.49
CA PRO A 104 1.56 6.11 -11.52
C PRO A 104 3.09 5.94 -11.60
N SER A 105 3.69 6.11 -12.79
CA SER A 105 5.15 6.07 -12.97
C SER A 105 5.89 7.19 -12.22
N ARG A 106 5.21 8.28 -11.86
CA ARG A 106 5.74 9.41 -11.08
C ARG A 106 5.27 9.41 -9.62
N GLU A 107 4.49 8.42 -9.19
CA GLU A 107 3.94 8.36 -7.82
C GLU A 107 5.05 8.48 -6.77
N LEU A 108 6.14 7.73 -6.93
CA LEU A 108 7.22 7.72 -5.94
C LEU A 108 7.94 9.08 -5.85
N GLU A 109 8.13 9.76 -6.98
CA GLU A 109 8.69 11.11 -7.04
C GLU A 109 7.76 12.11 -6.33
N ALA A 110 6.46 12.06 -6.64
CA ALA A 110 5.46 12.94 -6.04
C ALA A 110 5.39 12.76 -4.51
N ARG A 111 5.38 11.52 -4.01
CA ARG A 111 5.38 11.23 -2.56
C ARG A 111 6.63 11.77 -1.85
N ARG A 112 7.81 11.68 -2.48
CA ARG A 112 9.04 12.28 -1.93
C ARG A 112 8.89 13.79 -1.77
N ASN A 113 8.42 14.47 -2.81
CA ASN A 113 8.18 15.92 -2.78
C ASN A 113 7.14 16.32 -1.72
N ILE A 114 6.07 15.53 -1.53
CA ILE A 114 5.08 15.76 -0.46
C ILE A 114 5.74 15.67 0.93
N VAL A 115 6.54 14.63 1.18
CA VAL A 115 7.27 14.48 2.47
C VAL A 115 8.21 15.65 2.73
N ASP A 116 8.86 16.17 1.70
CA ASP A 116 9.77 17.31 1.83
C ASP A 116 9.02 18.64 2.11
N LEU A 117 7.89 18.88 1.43
CA LEU A 117 7.00 20.02 1.74
C LEU A 117 6.47 19.94 3.18
N ARG A 118 5.97 18.77 3.60
CA ARG A 118 5.49 18.55 4.99
C ARG A 118 6.61 18.71 6.01
N SER A 119 7.83 18.31 5.68
CA SER A 119 9.00 18.49 6.57
C SER A 119 9.37 19.95 6.76
N THR A 120 9.26 20.76 5.70
CA THR A 120 9.43 22.22 5.76
C THR A 120 8.35 22.85 6.65
N GLN A 121 7.07 22.51 6.44
CA GLN A 121 5.97 22.96 7.29
C GLN A 121 6.16 22.55 8.76
N TYR A 122 6.60 21.32 9.03
CA TYR A 122 6.86 20.84 10.40
C TYR A 122 7.98 21.62 11.09
N THR A 123 9.02 22.00 10.34
CA THR A 123 10.14 22.79 10.86
C THR A 123 9.74 24.23 11.17
N ALA A 124 8.88 24.82 10.32
CA ALA A 124 8.37 26.18 10.48
C ALA A 124 7.30 26.31 11.58
N SER A 125 6.47 25.29 11.77
CA SER A 125 5.34 25.32 12.71
C SER A 125 5.75 25.31 14.20
N ARG A 126 4.84 25.76 15.06
CA ARG A 126 5.01 25.86 16.52
C ARG A 126 3.72 25.44 17.25
N GLY A 127 3.83 25.16 18.55
CA GLY A 127 2.67 24.89 19.41
C GLY A 127 1.79 23.74 18.92
N ALA A 128 0.47 23.94 19.00
CA ALA A 128 -0.52 22.94 18.58
C ALA A 128 -0.47 22.63 17.07
N GLU A 129 -0.11 23.61 16.24
CA GLU A 129 -0.01 23.41 14.80
C GLU A 129 1.14 22.47 14.45
N LYS A 130 2.27 22.57 15.17
CA LYS A 130 3.39 21.65 14.99
C LYS A 130 3.00 20.19 15.20
N ALA A 131 2.15 19.90 16.19
CA ALA A 131 1.64 18.56 16.42
C ALA A 131 0.76 18.07 15.26
N ARG A 132 -0.13 18.93 14.72
CA ARG A 132 -0.98 18.59 13.58
C ARG A 132 -0.17 18.31 12.31
N VAL A 133 0.79 19.18 11.99
CA VAL A 133 1.67 18.99 10.82
C VAL A 133 2.56 17.76 11.00
N ALA A 134 3.00 17.45 12.23
CA ALA A 134 3.78 16.26 12.51
C ALA A 134 3.01 14.96 12.21
N GLU A 135 1.74 14.85 12.63
CA GLU A 135 0.94 13.66 12.33
C GLU A 135 0.78 13.48 10.82
N ARG A 136 0.48 14.56 10.07
CA ARG A 136 0.44 14.48 8.59
C ARG A 136 1.78 14.07 8.00
N LEU A 137 2.89 14.62 8.49
CA LEU A 137 4.22 14.23 8.03
C LEU A 137 4.51 12.75 8.31
N ILE A 138 4.10 12.24 9.47
CA ILE A 138 4.23 10.82 9.83
C ILE A 138 3.43 9.97 8.83
N ASP A 139 2.18 10.34 8.55
CA ASP A 139 1.31 9.64 7.60
C ASP A 139 1.95 9.55 6.21
N GLU A 140 2.40 10.68 5.66
CA GLU A 140 3.03 10.73 4.33
C GLU A 140 4.36 9.98 4.29
N THR A 141 5.14 10.03 5.38
CA THR A 141 6.42 9.30 5.45
C THR A 141 6.20 7.79 5.52
N ILE A 142 5.15 7.32 6.21
CA ILE A 142 4.76 5.90 6.21
C ILE A 142 4.34 5.47 4.80
N ALA A 143 3.46 6.25 4.15
CA ALA A 143 3.01 5.93 2.79
C ALA A 143 4.16 5.91 1.77
N LEU A 144 5.15 6.82 1.90
CA LEU A 144 6.37 6.77 1.09
C LEU A 144 7.19 5.50 1.37
N GLY A 145 7.30 5.09 2.64
CA GLY A 145 7.96 3.83 3.03
C GLY A 145 7.29 2.62 2.36
N GLU A 146 5.97 2.55 2.39
CA GLU A 146 5.18 1.47 1.76
C GLU A 146 5.37 1.45 0.24
N ALA A 147 5.33 2.61 -0.43
CA ALA A 147 5.59 2.71 -1.87
C ALA A 147 7.02 2.27 -2.24
N LEU A 148 8.02 2.59 -1.41
CA LEU A 148 9.40 2.14 -1.63
C LEU A 148 9.51 0.60 -1.52
N GLU A 149 8.79 -0.02 -0.58
CA GLU A 149 8.74 -1.49 -0.47
C GLU A 149 8.14 -2.14 -1.72
N GLN A 150 7.09 -1.54 -2.31
CA GLN A 150 6.50 -2.04 -3.56
C GLN A 150 7.48 -2.00 -4.74
N THR A 151 8.45 -1.08 -4.72
CA THR A 151 9.54 -1.01 -5.70
C THR A 151 10.76 -1.87 -5.35
N ASN A 152 10.68 -2.70 -4.30
CA ASN A 152 11.78 -3.49 -3.73
C ASN A 152 12.96 -2.67 -3.18
N ASP A 153 12.80 -1.35 -2.97
CA ASP A 153 13.81 -0.50 -2.33
C ASP A 153 13.66 -0.53 -0.80
N TYR A 154 13.86 -1.72 -0.23
CA TYR A 154 13.66 -1.96 1.21
C TYR A 154 14.63 -1.17 2.09
N ASN A 155 15.81 -0.84 1.57
CA ASN A 155 16.80 -0.05 2.32
C ASN A 155 16.33 1.40 2.47
N THR A 156 15.89 2.02 1.38
CA THR A 156 15.34 3.39 1.46
C THR A 156 14.03 3.39 2.23
N ALA A 157 13.18 2.35 2.11
CA ALA A 157 11.98 2.21 2.92
C ALA A 157 12.30 2.18 4.42
N LEU A 158 13.29 1.37 4.83
CA LEU A 158 13.76 1.29 6.22
C LEU A 158 14.25 2.64 6.77
N LEU A 159 15.04 3.38 5.99
CA LEU A 159 15.49 4.72 6.36
C LEU A 159 14.32 5.70 6.49
N THR A 160 13.34 5.59 5.59
CA THR A 160 12.11 6.39 5.58
C THR A 160 11.27 6.13 6.83
N TYR A 161 11.05 4.87 7.22
CA TYR A 161 10.35 4.56 8.48
C TYR A 161 11.10 5.03 9.72
N ARG A 162 12.43 4.99 9.73
CA ARG A 162 13.24 5.55 10.83
C ARG A 162 13.06 7.07 10.94
N ARG A 163 12.97 7.79 9.81
CA ARG A 163 12.64 9.23 9.78
C ARG A 163 11.25 9.46 10.39
N ALA A 164 10.23 8.70 9.98
CA ALA A 164 8.90 8.78 10.58
C ALA A 164 8.93 8.54 12.10
N GLY A 165 9.67 7.52 12.54
CA GLY A 165 9.81 7.15 13.95
C GLY A 165 10.43 8.26 14.79
N SER A 166 11.43 8.97 14.26
CA SER A 166 12.03 10.13 14.91
C SER A 166 11.01 11.25 15.15
N VAL A 167 10.20 11.59 14.13
CA VAL A 167 9.13 12.59 14.26
C VAL A 167 8.07 12.13 15.27
N ALA A 168 7.61 10.88 15.16
CA ALA A 168 6.60 10.29 16.04
C ALA A 168 7.02 10.27 17.51
N LEU A 169 8.27 9.94 17.80
CA LEU A 169 8.80 9.99 19.18
C LEU A 169 8.88 11.42 19.70
N ALA A 170 9.32 12.36 18.87
CA ALA A 170 9.43 13.77 19.25
C ALA A 170 8.07 14.41 19.57
N THR A 171 7.00 13.99 18.88
CA THR A 171 5.64 14.51 19.08
C THR A 171 4.76 13.64 19.97
N ARG A 172 5.28 12.51 20.46
CA ARG A 172 4.54 11.51 21.26
C ARG A 172 3.30 10.96 20.52
N SER A 173 3.43 10.74 19.21
CA SER A 173 2.37 10.17 18.38
C SER A 173 1.98 8.76 18.86
N SER A 174 0.70 8.42 18.72
CA SER A 174 0.21 7.07 18.98
C SER A 174 0.70 6.06 17.93
N ARG A 175 1.22 6.51 16.78
CA ARG A 175 1.67 5.67 15.67
C ARG A 175 3.05 5.01 15.87
N VAL A 176 3.75 5.28 16.99
CA VAL A 176 5.10 4.73 17.28
C VAL A 176 5.16 3.20 17.12
N LYS A 177 4.17 2.46 17.63
CA LYS A 177 4.15 0.99 17.53
C LYS A 177 4.02 0.51 16.08
N LEU A 178 3.16 1.18 15.30
CA LEU A 178 2.96 0.86 13.88
C LEU A 178 4.25 1.12 13.09
N ILE A 179 4.93 2.24 13.34
CA ILE A 179 6.21 2.56 12.69
C ILE A 179 7.30 1.55 13.08
N GLN A 180 7.37 1.14 14.36
CA GLN A 180 8.32 0.11 14.80
C GLN A 180 8.08 -1.24 14.11
N ALA A 181 6.81 -1.62 13.90
CA ALA A 181 6.48 -2.80 13.11
C ALA A 181 6.94 -2.66 11.65
N GLY A 182 6.72 -1.50 11.03
CA GLY A 182 7.22 -1.19 9.68
C GLY A 182 8.76 -1.25 9.58
N ILE A 183 9.49 -0.67 10.52
CA ILE A 183 10.96 -0.75 10.59
C ILE A 183 11.43 -2.22 10.65
N LYS A 184 10.79 -3.04 11.49
CA LYS A 184 11.14 -4.46 11.60
C LYS A 184 10.86 -5.21 10.29
N ALA A 185 9.68 -5.03 9.72
CA ALA A 185 9.29 -5.68 8.47
C ALA A 185 10.23 -5.30 7.31
N ALA A 186 10.53 -4.01 7.14
CA ALA A 186 11.46 -3.52 6.12
C ALA A 186 12.88 -4.08 6.30
N ALA A 187 13.37 -4.16 7.54
CA ALA A 187 14.67 -4.74 7.85
C ALA A 187 14.74 -6.24 7.52
N ASP A 188 13.70 -6.99 7.89
CA ASP A 188 13.60 -8.44 7.58
C ASP A 188 13.55 -8.67 6.07
N ARG A 189 12.82 -7.83 5.32
CA ARG A 189 12.79 -7.88 3.84
C ARG A 189 14.13 -7.50 3.21
N GLN A 190 14.79 -6.45 3.68
CA GLN A 190 16.12 -6.07 3.18
C GLN A 190 17.14 -7.18 3.40
N SER A 191 17.13 -7.85 4.56
CA SER A 191 18.04 -8.98 4.83
C SER A 191 17.79 -10.15 3.88
N ARG A 192 16.52 -10.47 3.58
CA ARG A 192 16.16 -11.49 2.59
C ARG A 192 16.56 -11.09 1.18
N PHE A 193 16.34 -9.84 0.78
CA PHE A 193 16.79 -9.33 -0.51
C PHE A 193 18.32 -9.42 -0.66
N ASN A 194 19.08 -9.05 0.37
CA ASN A 194 20.54 -9.20 0.38
C ASN A 194 20.97 -10.67 0.27
N LEU A 195 20.27 -11.60 0.93
CA LEU A 195 20.53 -13.03 0.80
C LEU A 195 20.26 -13.50 -0.64
N MET A 196 19.15 -13.09 -1.24
CA MET A 196 18.80 -13.40 -2.62
C MET A 196 19.90 -12.95 -3.58
N GLN A 197 20.37 -11.70 -3.47
CA GLN A 197 21.44 -11.17 -4.32
C GLN A 197 22.74 -11.98 -4.19
N LYS A 198 23.08 -12.44 -2.97
CA LYS A 198 24.23 -13.32 -2.74
C LYS A 198 24.04 -14.69 -3.39
N LEU A 199 22.85 -15.27 -3.31
CA LEU A 199 22.54 -16.56 -3.93
C LEU A 199 22.58 -16.47 -5.46
N LEU A 200 22.00 -15.43 -6.05
CA LEU A 200 22.05 -15.18 -7.50
C LEU A 200 23.50 -15.10 -7.99
N LYS A 201 24.33 -14.29 -7.33
CA LYS A 201 25.77 -14.19 -7.65
C LYS A 201 26.50 -15.52 -7.52
N ARG A 202 26.12 -16.37 -6.56
CA ARG A 202 26.71 -17.70 -6.38
C ARG A 202 26.22 -18.70 -7.45
N ALA A 203 24.96 -18.57 -7.89
CA ALA A 203 24.37 -19.39 -8.94
C ALA A 203 25.00 -19.08 -10.31
N GLU A 204 25.45 -17.85 -10.55
CA GLU A 204 26.27 -17.51 -11.73
C GLU A 204 27.57 -18.31 -11.78
N GLN A 205 28.16 -18.61 -10.62
CA GLN A 205 29.40 -19.39 -10.53
C GLN A 205 29.16 -20.90 -10.58
N ASN A 206 27.99 -21.36 -10.14
CA ASN A 206 27.61 -22.77 -10.07
C ASN A 206 26.19 -22.99 -10.63
N PRO A 207 26.00 -22.87 -11.95
CA PRO A 207 24.67 -22.84 -12.56
C PRO A 207 23.89 -24.16 -12.52
N ASP A 208 24.55 -25.26 -12.15
CA ASP A 208 23.98 -26.62 -12.09
C ASP A 208 23.71 -27.09 -10.65
N ASP A 209 23.89 -26.22 -9.65
CA ASP A 209 23.56 -26.53 -8.25
C ASP A 209 22.02 -26.53 -8.05
N ALA A 210 21.43 -27.72 -8.12
CA ALA A 210 19.98 -27.90 -7.99
C ALA A 210 19.42 -27.44 -6.64
N ALA A 211 20.18 -27.62 -5.54
CA ALA A 211 19.75 -27.18 -4.21
C ALA A 211 19.72 -25.65 -4.11
N MET A 212 20.70 -24.98 -4.71
CA MET A 212 20.71 -23.52 -4.81
C MET A 212 19.58 -22.99 -5.69
N ALA A 213 19.32 -23.65 -6.83
CA ALA A 213 18.19 -23.32 -7.69
C ALA A 213 16.85 -23.46 -6.95
N THR A 214 16.68 -24.53 -6.17
CA THR A 214 15.52 -24.71 -5.28
C THR A 214 15.40 -23.57 -4.27
N GLN A 215 16.50 -23.17 -3.62
CA GLN A 215 16.47 -22.08 -2.65
C GLN A 215 16.06 -20.75 -3.30
N ILE A 216 16.64 -20.41 -4.46
CA ILE A 216 16.30 -19.20 -5.21
C ILE A 216 14.84 -19.22 -5.65
N ALA A 217 14.37 -20.34 -6.20
CA ALA A 217 12.97 -20.50 -6.60
C ALA A 217 12.02 -20.31 -5.41
N ARG A 218 12.33 -20.89 -4.25
CA ARG A 218 11.55 -20.71 -3.02
C ARG A 218 11.50 -19.25 -2.57
N MET A 219 12.64 -18.54 -2.60
CA MET A 219 12.66 -17.14 -2.20
C MET A 219 11.82 -16.27 -3.14
N TYR A 220 11.91 -16.48 -4.46
CA TYR A 220 11.04 -15.77 -5.40
C TYR A 220 9.56 -16.05 -5.17
N LEU A 221 9.19 -17.32 -4.95
CA LEU A 221 7.79 -17.72 -4.77
C LEU A 221 7.18 -17.27 -3.45
N PHE A 222 7.95 -17.40 -2.37
CA PHE A 222 7.41 -17.21 -1.03
C PHE A 222 7.76 -15.85 -0.47
N ASP A 223 9.00 -15.37 -0.60
CA ASP A 223 9.42 -14.09 -0.03
C ASP A 223 9.05 -12.88 -0.91
N PHE A 224 9.08 -13.03 -2.23
CA PHE A 224 8.87 -11.93 -3.18
C PHE A 224 7.59 -12.05 -4.03
N ASP A 225 6.84 -13.16 -3.89
CA ASP A 225 5.60 -13.42 -4.62
C ASP A 225 5.71 -13.30 -6.16
N ASP A 226 6.88 -13.64 -6.71
CA ASP A 226 7.25 -13.49 -8.13
C ASP A 226 7.50 -14.86 -8.80
N PRO A 227 6.43 -15.54 -9.26
CA PRO A 227 6.57 -16.84 -9.92
C PRO A 227 7.26 -16.74 -11.29
N ALA A 228 7.27 -15.58 -11.94
CA ALA A 228 7.90 -15.39 -13.24
C ALA A 228 9.43 -15.45 -13.11
N SER A 229 9.99 -14.72 -12.14
CA SER A 229 11.43 -14.78 -11.84
C SER A 229 11.85 -16.12 -11.24
N ALA A 230 10.93 -16.86 -10.59
CA ALA A 230 11.21 -18.20 -10.07
C ALA A 230 11.41 -19.25 -11.18
N ALA A 231 10.75 -19.10 -12.33
CA ALA A 231 10.69 -20.08 -13.41
C ALA A 231 12.04 -20.67 -13.87
N PRO A 232 13.07 -19.87 -14.21
CA PRO A 232 14.36 -20.42 -14.66
C PRO A 232 15.07 -21.26 -13.59
N PHE A 233 14.87 -20.94 -12.31
CA PHE A 233 15.45 -21.68 -11.19
C PHE A 233 14.61 -22.90 -10.83
N ALA A 234 13.28 -22.79 -10.93
CA ALA A 234 12.36 -23.89 -10.73
C ALA A 234 12.69 -25.05 -11.66
N ALA A 235 12.95 -24.80 -12.95
CA ALA A 235 13.29 -25.85 -13.92
C ALA A 235 14.54 -26.69 -13.53
N LYS A 236 15.45 -26.10 -12.74
CA LYS A 236 16.68 -26.74 -12.24
C LYS A 236 16.57 -27.22 -10.79
N SER A 237 15.45 -26.95 -10.13
CA SER A 237 15.19 -27.31 -8.74
C SER A 237 15.18 -28.83 -8.57
N ASP A 238 15.64 -29.32 -7.42
CA ASP A 238 15.45 -30.71 -6.99
C ASP A 238 14.02 -30.99 -6.46
N ASP A 239 13.26 -29.95 -6.10
CA ASP A 239 11.90 -30.04 -5.58
C ASP A 239 10.88 -30.19 -6.72
N GLU A 240 10.31 -31.38 -6.84
CA GLU A 240 9.32 -31.71 -7.87
C GLU A 240 8.06 -30.86 -7.77
N ALA A 241 7.62 -30.51 -6.56
CA ALA A 241 6.44 -29.68 -6.39
C ALA A 241 6.68 -28.26 -6.91
N ILE A 242 7.89 -27.72 -6.74
CA ILE A 242 8.27 -26.42 -7.32
C ILE A 242 8.29 -26.51 -8.85
N ARG A 243 8.92 -27.53 -9.43
CA ARG A 243 8.96 -27.71 -10.89
C ARG A 243 7.56 -27.73 -11.51
N ASN A 244 6.66 -28.50 -10.92
CA ASN A 244 5.31 -28.70 -11.47
C ASN A 244 4.42 -27.45 -11.27
N ASN A 245 4.49 -26.82 -10.10
CA ASN A 245 3.54 -25.75 -9.76
C ASN A 245 3.94 -24.37 -10.30
N VAL A 246 5.23 -24.08 -10.49
CA VAL A 246 5.68 -22.77 -10.98
C VAL A 246 5.22 -22.48 -12.41
N ALA A 247 5.14 -23.50 -13.26
CA ALA A 247 4.61 -23.35 -14.61
C ALA A 247 3.13 -22.95 -14.61
N LEU A 248 2.34 -23.50 -13.68
CA LEU A 248 0.93 -23.13 -13.52
C LEU A 248 0.77 -21.70 -12.97
N MET A 249 1.66 -21.27 -12.06
CA MET A 249 1.58 -19.94 -11.44
C MET A 249 1.89 -18.78 -12.38
N GLN A 250 2.55 -19.02 -13.50
CA GLN A 250 2.79 -18.00 -14.52
C GLN A 250 1.52 -17.69 -15.33
N GLN A 251 0.51 -18.57 -15.26
CA GLN A 251 -0.76 -18.34 -15.94
C GLN A 251 -1.61 -17.35 -15.13
N PRO A 252 -2.39 -16.47 -15.79
CA PRO A 252 -3.39 -15.67 -15.10
C PRO A 252 -4.32 -16.55 -14.27
N ILE A 253 -4.60 -16.18 -13.02
CA ILE A 253 -5.47 -16.99 -12.12
C ILE A 253 -6.79 -17.34 -12.80
N LYS A 254 -7.36 -16.41 -13.59
CA LYS A 254 -8.63 -16.61 -14.31
C LYS A 254 -8.58 -17.69 -15.40
N SER A 255 -7.40 -18.05 -15.93
CA SER A 255 -7.28 -19.08 -16.97
C SER A 255 -7.11 -20.50 -16.41
N LEU A 256 -6.85 -20.64 -15.10
CA LEU A 256 -6.70 -21.95 -14.48
C LEU A 256 -8.04 -22.69 -14.43
N ASP A 257 -8.02 -24.00 -14.68
CA ASP A 257 -9.18 -24.86 -14.42
C ASP A 257 -9.38 -25.08 -12.90
N ALA A 258 -10.50 -25.71 -12.54
CA ALA A 258 -10.86 -25.91 -11.13
C ALA A 258 -9.84 -26.76 -10.37
N GLU A 259 -9.26 -27.77 -11.00
CA GLU A 259 -8.34 -28.71 -10.36
C GLU A 259 -6.92 -28.12 -10.24
N GLN A 260 -6.45 -27.41 -11.27
CA GLN A 260 -5.20 -26.65 -11.24
C GLN A 260 -5.25 -25.58 -10.14
N ALA A 261 -6.33 -24.80 -10.09
CA ALA A 261 -6.51 -23.78 -9.08
C ALA A 261 -6.59 -24.41 -7.66
N ARG A 262 -7.33 -25.50 -7.48
CA ARG A 262 -7.39 -26.23 -6.20
C ARG A 262 -6.00 -26.75 -5.77
N THR A 263 -5.24 -27.31 -6.71
CA THR A 263 -3.90 -27.85 -6.47
C THR A 263 -2.95 -26.75 -5.99
N LEU A 264 -2.96 -25.60 -6.67
CA LEU A 264 -2.17 -24.43 -6.24
C LEU A 264 -2.63 -23.89 -4.87
N GLY A 265 -3.94 -23.82 -4.64
CA GLY A 265 -4.51 -23.43 -3.34
C GLY A 265 -4.00 -24.31 -2.20
N ALA A 266 -4.06 -25.63 -2.38
CA ALA A 266 -3.59 -26.60 -1.40
C ALA A 266 -2.07 -26.49 -1.16
N TRP A 267 -1.30 -26.27 -2.23
CA TRP A 267 0.14 -26.11 -2.13
C TRP A 267 0.53 -24.87 -1.31
N TYR A 268 -0.07 -23.71 -1.61
CA TYR A 268 0.17 -22.48 -0.84
C TYR A 268 -0.31 -22.58 0.61
N GLN A 269 -1.47 -23.20 0.84
CA GLN A 269 -1.98 -23.45 2.20
C GLN A 269 -0.99 -24.32 3.00
N GLY A 270 -0.50 -25.42 2.42
CA GLY A 270 0.49 -26.28 3.05
C GLY A 270 1.80 -25.55 3.37
N LYS A 271 2.25 -24.65 2.50
CA LYS A 271 3.44 -23.82 2.74
C LYS A 271 3.20 -22.76 3.81
N GLY A 272 2.02 -22.14 3.86
CA GLY A 272 1.66 -21.15 4.89
C GLY A 272 1.64 -21.71 6.31
N PHE A 273 1.23 -22.97 6.48
CA PHE A 273 1.31 -23.64 7.79
C PHE A 273 2.75 -23.89 8.27
N LEU A 274 3.68 -24.07 7.33
CA LEU A 274 5.10 -24.33 7.64
C LEU A 274 5.94 -23.04 7.71
N SER A 275 5.41 -21.91 7.26
CA SER A 275 6.12 -20.64 7.23
C SER A 275 6.08 -19.91 8.57
N ASP A 276 6.99 -18.95 8.70
CA ASP A 276 6.95 -18.00 9.80
C ASP A 276 5.63 -17.19 9.77
N PRO A 277 5.20 -16.64 10.93
CA PRO A 277 3.96 -15.87 11.00
C PRO A 277 3.91 -14.66 10.06
N ALA A 278 5.05 -14.04 9.72
CA ALA A 278 5.07 -12.87 8.85
C ALA A 278 4.76 -13.23 7.40
N MET A 279 5.14 -14.44 6.95
CA MET A 279 4.86 -14.93 5.60
C MET A 279 3.55 -15.69 5.47
N ARG A 280 3.06 -16.26 6.57
CA ARG A 280 1.82 -17.04 6.60
C ARG A 280 0.63 -16.29 5.99
N GLY A 281 0.46 -15.02 6.34
CA GLY A 281 -0.64 -14.20 5.84
C GLY A 281 -0.64 -14.05 4.32
N ALA A 282 0.51 -13.74 3.71
CA ALA A 282 0.64 -13.60 2.27
C ALA A 282 0.39 -14.93 1.54
N LEU A 283 0.94 -16.03 2.04
CA LEU A 283 0.73 -17.36 1.47
C LEU A 283 -0.74 -17.81 1.58
N HIS A 284 -1.42 -17.51 2.69
CA HIS A 284 -2.83 -17.82 2.87
C HIS A 284 -3.74 -16.96 1.98
N LEU A 285 -3.42 -15.69 1.75
CA LEU A 285 -4.14 -14.85 0.78
C LEU A 285 -4.01 -15.40 -0.64
N ARG A 286 -2.83 -15.87 -1.02
CA ARG A 286 -2.60 -16.48 -2.34
C ARG A 286 -3.33 -17.82 -2.48
N ALA A 287 -3.30 -18.65 -1.43
CA ALA A 287 -4.11 -19.87 -1.36
C ALA A 287 -5.60 -19.57 -1.52
N HIS A 288 -6.10 -18.53 -0.84
CA HIS A 288 -7.49 -18.11 -0.91
C HIS A 288 -7.88 -17.68 -2.33
N ALA A 289 -7.03 -16.91 -3.03
CA ALA A 289 -7.28 -16.50 -4.41
C ALA A 289 -7.41 -17.71 -5.36
N PHE A 290 -6.55 -18.72 -5.20
CA PHE A 290 -6.61 -19.95 -5.98
C PHE A 290 -7.84 -20.80 -5.64
N TYR A 291 -8.18 -20.97 -4.36
CA TYR A 291 -9.41 -21.66 -3.99
C TYR A 291 -10.66 -20.94 -4.46
N ARG A 292 -10.68 -19.60 -4.43
CA ARG A 292 -11.79 -18.83 -4.99
C ARG A 292 -11.97 -19.12 -6.48
N ARG A 293 -10.88 -19.13 -7.25
CA ARG A 293 -10.92 -19.53 -8.65
C ARG A 293 -11.41 -20.97 -8.83
N ALA A 294 -10.95 -21.90 -8.00
CA ALA A 294 -11.37 -23.29 -8.06
C ALA A 294 -12.88 -23.44 -7.84
N TYR A 295 -13.44 -22.70 -6.88
CA TYR A 295 -14.88 -22.66 -6.62
C TYR A 295 -15.65 -22.12 -7.83
N ASP A 296 -15.23 -20.96 -8.35
CA ASP A 296 -15.90 -20.30 -9.48
C ASP A 296 -15.79 -21.13 -10.78
N ALA A 297 -14.76 -21.98 -10.94
CA ALA A 297 -14.56 -22.83 -12.12
C ALA A 297 -15.21 -24.22 -12.03
N ALA A 298 -15.69 -24.63 -10.86
CA ALA A 298 -16.23 -25.96 -10.59
C ALA A 298 -17.71 -26.10 -10.97
N GLU A 299 -18.17 -25.45 -12.03
CA GLU A 299 -19.59 -25.44 -12.48
C GLU A 299 -20.20 -26.85 -12.38
N ASP A 300 -21.32 -26.98 -11.66
CA ASP A 300 -22.07 -28.22 -11.38
C ASP A 300 -21.33 -29.36 -10.66
N GLN A 301 -20.18 -29.08 -10.02
CA GLN A 301 -19.43 -30.04 -9.21
C GLN A 301 -19.61 -29.81 -7.71
N ASP A 302 -20.81 -30.10 -7.19
CA ASP A 302 -21.19 -29.89 -5.77
C ASP A 302 -20.21 -30.46 -4.75
N ALA A 303 -19.60 -31.61 -5.06
CA ALA A 303 -18.62 -32.24 -4.18
C ALA A 303 -17.32 -31.41 -4.10
N LEU A 304 -16.82 -30.96 -5.26
CA LEU A 304 -15.63 -30.12 -5.34
C LEU A 304 -15.88 -28.75 -4.72
N GLN A 305 -17.02 -28.13 -5.00
CA GLN A 305 -17.41 -26.84 -4.42
C GLN A 305 -17.45 -26.89 -2.89
N ARG A 306 -18.07 -27.93 -2.32
CA ARG A 306 -18.09 -28.13 -0.85
C ARG A 306 -16.70 -28.31 -0.25
N GLN A 307 -15.82 -29.06 -0.92
CA GLN A 307 -14.44 -29.23 -0.48
C GLN A 307 -13.67 -27.90 -0.49
N VAL A 308 -13.81 -27.13 -1.57
CA VAL A 308 -13.14 -25.83 -1.72
C VAL A 308 -13.64 -24.82 -0.69
N LEU A 309 -14.95 -24.79 -0.40
CA LEU A 309 -15.52 -23.92 0.63
C LEU A 309 -14.95 -24.23 2.02
N ALA A 310 -14.81 -25.50 2.39
CA ALA A 310 -14.19 -25.88 3.66
C ALA A 310 -12.73 -25.37 3.77
N SER A 311 -11.97 -25.42 2.66
CA SER A 311 -10.63 -24.83 2.59
C SER A 311 -10.65 -23.30 2.73
N LEU A 312 -11.60 -22.61 2.10
CA LEU A 312 -11.76 -21.15 2.22
C LEU A 312 -12.13 -20.72 3.65
N ASP A 313 -13.00 -21.47 4.33
CA ASP A 313 -13.35 -21.21 5.74
C ASP A 313 -12.12 -21.38 6.65
N THR A 314 -11.34 -22.45 6.43
CA THR A 314 -10.10 -22.70 7.17
C THR A 314 -9.09 -21.56 6.96
N LEU A 315 -8.91 -21.10 5.73
CA LEU A 315 -8.02 -19.97 5.41
C LEU A 315 -8.55 -18.66 6.00
N SER A 316 -9.85 -18.44 6.01
CA SER A 316 -10.46 -17.24 6.58
C SER A 316 -10.17 -17.12 8.07
N LEU A 317 -10.28 -18.22 8.82
CA LEU A 317 -9.90 -18.27 10.24
C LEU A 317 -8.41 -17.99 10.43
N SER A 318 -7.54 -18.64 9.64
CA SER A 318 -6.11 -18.42 9.78
C SER A 318 -5.65 -17.02 9.39
N LEU A 319 -6.33 -16.37 8.44
CA LEU A 319 -6.10 -14.96 8.10
C LEU A 319 -6.50 -14.03 9.25
N GLN A 320 -7.64 -14.30 9.90
CA GLN A 320 -8.06 -13.55 11.08
C GLN A 320 -7.09 -13.68 12.24
N GLU A 321 -6.51 -14.86 12.47
CA GLU A 321 -5.48 -15.09 13.51
C GLU A 321 -4.24 -14.22 13.31
N VAL A 322 -3.85 -13.94 12.07
CA VAL A 322 -2.72 -13.04 11.74
C VAL A 322 -3.17 -11.59 11.57
N GLY A 323 -4.41 -11.26 11.93
CA GLY A 323 -4.96 -9.90 11.88
C GLY A 323 -5.29 -9.39 10.47
N ILE A 324 -5.40 -10.28 9.49
CA ILE A 324 -5.78 -9.96 8.11
C ILE A 324 -7.28 -10.21 7.95
N THR A 325 -8.01 -9.23 7.42
CA THR A 325 -9.42 -9.43 7.09
C THR A 325 -9.52 -10.32 5.86
N PRO A 326 -10.18 -11.49 5.94
CA PRO A 326 -10.26 -12.41 4.81
C PRO A 326 -11.14 -11.84 3.69
N PRO A 327 -10.86 -12.17 2.42
CA PRO A 327 -11.77 -11.85 1.32
C PRO A 327 -13.12 -12.57 1.50
N ALA A 328 -14.16 -12.06 0.85
CA ALA A 328 -15.50 -12.65 0.96
C ALA A 328 -15.54 -14.10 0.41
N THR A 329 -15.85 -15.05 1.28
CA THR A 329 -16.15 -16.44 0.92
C THR A 329 -17.51 -16.49 0.21
N PRO A 330 -17.62 -17.20 -0.93
CA PRO A 330 -18.92 -17.39 -1.55
C PRO A 330 -19.82 -18.20 -0.60
N MET A 331 -21.06 -17.76 -0.42
CA MET A 331 -22.05 -18.60 0.25
C MET A 331 -22.55 -19.62 -0.76
N LEU A 332 -22.50 -20.91 -0.39
CA LEU A 332 -23.24 -21.94 -1.11
C LEU A 332 -24.71 -21.50 -1.10
N ALA A 333 -25.29 -21.26 -2.28
CA ALA A 333 -26.73 -21.11 -2.37
C ALA A 333 -27.30 -22.41 -1.80
N VAL A 334 -27.89 -22.33 -0.61
CA VAL A 334 -28.69 -23.43 -0.07
C VAL A 334 -29.85 -23.52 -1.05
N ALA A 335 -29.70 -24.35 -2.08
CA ALA A 335 -30.82 -24.74 -2.91
C ALA A 335 -31.86 -25.23 -1.92
N ASP A 336 -32.99 -24.52 -1.83
CA ASP A 336 -34.12 -24.92 -1.01
C ASP A 336 -34.36 -26.40 -1.32
N ALA A 337 -33.95 -27.26 -0.38
CA ALA A 337 -34.24 -28.68 -0.48
C ALA A 337 -35.75 -28.74 -0.69
N PRO A 338 -36.26 -29.43 -1.74
CA PRO A 338 -37.69 -29.50 -1.97
C PRO A 338 -38.31 -29.96 -0.66
N GLN A 339 -39.00 -29.04 0.01
CA GLN A 339 -39.69 -29.32 1.26
C GLN A 339 -40.67 -30.44 0.88
N GLN A 340 -40.34 -31.67 1.26
CA GLN A 340 -41.31 -32.73 1.17
C GLN A 340 -42.53 -32.21 1.95
N PRO A 341 -43.71 -32.13 1.31
CA PRO A 341 -44.88 -31.58 1.95
C PRO A 341 -45.13 -32.37 3.22
N VAL A 342 -44.84 -31.76 4.36
CA VAL A 342 -45.13 -32.33 5.66
C VAL A 342 -46.65 -32.51 5.70
N PRO A 343 -47.17 -33.73 5.92
CA PRO A 343 -48.61 -33.94 6.01
C PRO A 343 -49.16 -33.06 7.14
N VAL A 344 -49.93 -32.05 6.76
CA VAL A 344 -50.57 -31.11 7.68
C VAL A 344 -51.58 -31.89 8.51
N LYS A 345 -51.22 -32.18 9.75
CA LYS A 345 -52.17 -32.67 10.76
C LYS A 345 -53.16 -31.53 11.05
N PRO A 346 -54.49 -31.75 10.97
CA PRO A 346 -55.47 -30.70 11.17
C PRO A 346 -55.32 -30.07 12.56
N ALA A 347 -55.20 -28.75 12.59
CA ALA A 347 -54.99 -27.97 13.80
C ALA A 347 -56.23 -28.03 14.72
N PRO A 348 -56.06 -28.26 16.03
CA PRO A 348 -57.14 -28.06 17.00
C PRO A 348 -57.47 -26.57 17.15
N ALA A 349 -58.75 -26.30 17.38
CA ALA A 349 -59.38 -24.98 17.42
C ALA A 349 -58.68 -23.99 18.36
N GLN A 350 -58.47 -22.77 17.86
CA GLN A 350 -57.87 -21.66 18.60
C GLN A 350 -58.79 -21.19 19.76
N PRO A 351 -58.28 -21.01 20.98
CA PRO A 351 -59.00 -20.33 22.05
C PRO A 351 -59.00 -18.80 21.85
N LYS A 352 -60.11 -18.18 22.28
CA LYS A 352 -60.41 -16.75 22.14
C LYS A 352 -59.34 -15.84 22.76
N PRO A 353 -59.08 -14.65 22.17
CA PRO A 353 -58.08 -13.72 22.66
C PRO A 353 -58.50 -13.06 23.98
N GLN A 354 -57.59 -13.08 24.97
CA GLN A 354 -57.67 -12.26 26.18
C GLN A 354 -57.19 -10.82 25.90
N PRO A 355 -57.78 -9.79 26.53
CA PRO A 355 -57.41 -8.40 26.35
C PRO A 355 -56.08 -8.04 27.04
N GLN A 356 -55.23 -7.29 26.33
CA GLN A 356 -53.94 -6.80 26.83
C GLN A 356 -54.10 -5.61 27.80
N PRO A 357 -53.33 -5.56 28.91
CA PRO A 357 -53.28 -4.40 29.79
C PRO A 357 -52.38 -3.29 29.23
N LYS A 358 -52.85 -2.04 29.37
CA LYS A 358 -52.17 -0.81 28.97
C LYS A 358 -50.99 -0.49 29.90
N THR A 359 -49.80 -0.27 29.34
CA THR A 359 -48.64 0.30 30.05
C THR A 359 -48.69 1.83 30.08
N PRO A 360 -48.33 2.48 31.21
CA PRO A 360 -48.26 3.94 31.30
C PRO A 360 -46.89 4.49 30.87
N VAL A 361 -46.96 5.63 30.19
CA VAL A 361 -45.86 6.49 29.76
C VAL A 361 -45.17 7.11 30.98
N THR A 362 -43.85 6.95 31.10
CA THR A 362 -43.05 7.69 32.08
C THR A 362 -42.27 8.79 31.37
N VAL A 363 -42.60 10.03 31.73
CA VAL A 363 -41.90 11.26 31.39
C VAL A 363 -40.72 11.40 32.36
N VAL A 364 -39.50 11.60 31.85
CA VAL A 364 -38.37 12.05 32.69
C VAL A 364 -37.92 13.41 32.17
N ALA A 365 -37.92 14.35 33.12
CA ALA A 365 -37.67 15.75 32.94
C ALA A 365 -36.17 16.10 32.97
N ASP A 366 -35.95 17.20 32.30
CA ASP A 366 -34.80 18.09 32.17
C ASP A 366 -34.32 18.68 33.52
N THR A 367 -33.01 18.67 33.79
CA THR A 367 -32.36 19.58 34.76
C THR A 367 -30.93 19.93 34.31
N SER A 368 -30.83 21.08 33.64
CA SER A 368 -29.97 22.27 33.88
C SER A 368 -28.61 22.20 34.64
N PRO A 369 -27.72 23.20 34.39
CA PRO A 369 -26.26 23.18 34.60
C PRO A 369 -25.78 23.90 35.88
N ASN A 370 -24.55 23.63 36.34
CA ASN A 370 -23.58 24.68 36.73
C ASN A 370 -22.21 24.16 37.25
N ASP A 371 -21.17 24.82 36.72
CA ASP A 371 -19.89 25.28 37.29
C ASP A 371 -18.72 24.39 37.77
N PRO A 372 -17.45 24.86 37.56
CA PRO A 372 -16.21 24.11 37.76
C PRO A 372 -15.46 24.48 39.06
N PRO A 373 -14.34 23.80 39.35
CA PRO A 373 -13.28 24.47 40.11
C PRO A 373 -11.85 24.32 39.53
N ARG A 374 -11.20 25.48 39.44
CA ARG A 374 -9.87 25.85 39.98
C ARG A 374 -8.65 24.94 39.73
N SER A 375 -7.77 25.47 38.87
CA SER A 375 -6.36 25.83 39.14
C SER A 375 -5.58 25.01 40.18
N GLU A 376 -4.55 24.30 39.71
CA GLU A 376 -3.38 23.96 40.55
C GLU A 376 -2.07 24.23 39.80
N LEU A 377 -1.26 25.07 40.43
CA LEU A 377 0.05 25.55 40.04
C LEU A 377 1.08 24.43 40.24
N LEU A 378 1.80 24.03 39.18
CA LEU A 378 3.07 23.32 39.33
C LEU A 378 4.23 24.10 38.71
N ARG A 379 5.19 24.35 39.60
CA ARG A 379 6.37 25.19 39.52
C ARG A 379 7.38 24.64 38.51
N ARG A 380 7.99 25.54 37.74
CA ARG A 380 9.21 25.28 36.94
C ARG A 380 10.43 25.21 37.87
N PRO A 381 11.38 24.29 37.66
CA PRO A 381 12.72 24.41 38.23
C PRO A 381 13.52 25.51 37.51
N VAL A 382 14.31 26.22 38.30
CA VAL A 382 15.25 27.28 37.92
C VAL A 382 16.52 26.65 37.35
N ASP A 383 17.01 27.19 36.23
CA ASP A 383 18.27 26.82 35.61
C ASP A 383 19.48 27.23 36.49
N ASP A 384 20.41 26.29 36.66
CA ASP A 384 21.71 26.46 37.33
C ASP A 384 22.74 27.07 36.34
N PRO A 385 23.30 28.26 36.62
CA PRO A 385 24.20 28.95 35.69
C PRO A 385 25.69 28.56 35.80
N THR A 386 26.07 27.45 36.42
CA THR A 386 27.49 27.16 36.73
C THR A 386 28.21 26.06 35.92
N GLN A 387 27.70 25.64 34.75
CA GLN A 387 28.44 24.69 33.91
C GLN A 387 29.33 25.35 32.83
N PRO A 388 30.65 25.05 32.78
CA PRO A 388 31.56 25.59 31.79
C PRO A 388 31.30 25.02 30.39
N ARG A 389 31.17 25.92 29.41
CA ARG A 389 31.04 25.62 27.98
C ARG A 389 32.24 24.78 27.49
N ARG A 390 32.01 23.53 27.14
CA ARG A 390 33.01 22.68 26.46
C ARG A 390 33.28 23.23 25.05
N GLY A 391 34.56 23.41 24.76
CA GLY A 391 35.08 24.05 23.57
C GLY A 391 34.76 23.32 22.26
N ARG A 392 34.66 24.12 21.19
CA ARG A 392 34.68 23.69 19.79
C ARG A 392 36.02 23.00 19.48
N PRO A 393 36.03 21.81 18.88
CA PRO A 393 37.22 21.32 18.20
C PRO A 393 37.38 22.04 16.85
N THR A 394 38.49 22.74 16.70
CA THR A 394 39.05 23.19 15.42
C THR A 394 39.42 21.97 14.57
N PHE A 395 38.77 21.80 13.42
CA PHE A 395 39.15 20.80 12.43
C PHE A 395 40.39 21.28 11.68
N PHE A 396 41.44 20.45 11.72
CA PHE A 396 42.69 20.62 10.99
C PHE A 396 42.50 20.39 9.50
N GLY A 397 43.25 21.15 8.69
CA GLY A 397 43.30 21.06 7.24
C GLY A 397 43.92 19.75 6.74
N ILE A 398 43.48 19.35 5.55
CA ILE A 398 44.07 18.27 4.75
C ILE A 398 44.98 18.94 3.70
N PRO A 399 46.25 18.55 3.57
CA PRO A 399 47.08 18.96 2.45
C PRO A 399 46.71 18.15 1.19
N ALA A 400 46.77 18.82 0.05
CA ALA A 400 46.63 18.22 -1.27
C ALA A 400 47.92 17.47 -1.66
N ASP A 401 47.75 16.29 -2.25
CA ASP A 401 48.56 15.73 -3.33
C ASP A 401 47.63 14.96 -4.28
#